data_AF-W1PDK2-F1
#
_entry.id   AF-W1PDK2-F1
#
_cell.length_a   1.000
_cell.length_b   1.000
_cell.length_c   1.000
_cell.angle_alpha   90.00
_cell.angle_beta   90.00
_cell.angle_gamma   90.00
#
_symmetry.space_group_name_H-M   'P 1'
#
loop_
_entity.id
_entity.type
_entity.pdbx_description
1 polymer ?
#
loop_
_entity_poly.entity_id
_entity_poly.type
_entity_poly.pdbx_seq_one_letter_code
_entity_poly.pdbx_strand_id
1 'polypeptide(L)'
;MFAHVDLVVHAAGPFQREEKCSVLEVAISTKTPYVDVCDDRTYALCAKSFHEKAVAAEVPAITTAGIYPGVSSVMAAELVREAKIESSSVPERLRFYYYTAGSGGAGPTILATSFLLLGEDVIAYNKGEKVKLKPYSGMLNIDFGKGIGKRDVFLLNLPEVGSAYEVLNVPTVSARFGTAPFFWNWGMSAIATLVPKEILRERSKVQQLVRVFDPIVRVFDGIAGERMSMRVSSKNTFRLHFLEY
;
A
#
# COMPACT_ATOMS: atom_id res chain seq x y z
N MET A 1 21.91 -20.68 -0.06
CA MET A 1 22.78 -19.88 0.82
C MET A 1 23.26 -18.69 0.01
N PHE A 2 23.13 -17.46 0.52
CA PHE A 2 23.70 -16.29 -0.16
C PHE A 2 25.22 -16.37 0.01
N ALA A 3 25.94 -16.75 -1.04
CA ALA A 3 27.39 -16.76 -1.05
C ALA A 3 27.87 -15.51 -1.82
N HIS A 4 28.72 -14.71 -1.18
CA HIS A 4 29.31 -13.50 -1.78
C HIS A 4 28.28 -12.45 -2.25
N VAL A 5 27.29 -12.15 -1.40
CA VAL A 5 26.29 -11.11 -1.67
C VAL A 5 26.40 -10.03 -0.60
N ASP A 6 26.51 -8.76 -1.02
CA ASP A 6 26.58 -7.61 -0.11
C ASP A 6 25.19 -7.11 0.32
N LEU A 7 24.16 -7.36 -0.48
CA LEU A 7 22.78 -6.95 -0.23
C LEU A 7 21.80 -7.89 -0.95
N VAL A 8 20.78 -8.35 -0.24
CA VAL A 8 19.63 -9.04 -0.83
C VAL A 8 18.55 -8.03 -1.17
N VAL A 9 18.20 -7.92 -2.45
CA VAL A 9 17.06 -7.12 -2.94
C VAL A 9 15.91 -8.06 -3.31
N HIS A 10 14.91 -8.17 -2.43
CA HIS A 10 13.76 -9.03 -2.65
C HIS A 10 12.66 -8.28 -3.40
N ALA A 11 12.58 -8.54 -4.71
CA ALA A 11 11.51 -8.08 -5.58
C ALA A 11 10.66 -9.22 -6.18
N ALA A 12 10.89 -10.47 -5.73
CA ALA A 12 10.17 -11.66 -6.19
C ALA A 12 8.77 -11.81 -5.56
N GLY A 13 7.85 -10.90 -5.89
CA GLY A 13 6.44 -10.98 -5.51
C GLY A 13 5.64 -12.03 -6.33
N PRO A 14 4.32 -12.12 -6.09
CA PRO A 14 3.52 -11.34 -5.14
C PRO A 14 3.81 -11.73 -3.68
N PHE A 15 3.79 -10.76 -2.76
CA PHE A 15 3.98 -11.02 -1.33
C PHE A 15 2.69 -11.47 -0.64
N GLN A 16 1.53 -11.17 -1.23
CA GLN A 16 0.22 -11.51 -0.70
C GLN A 16 0.07 -13.02 -0.56
N ARG A 17 -0.34 -13.50 0.61
CA ARG A 17 -0.45 -14.94 0.96
C ARG A 17 0.87 -15.69 1.13
N GLU A 18 2.00 -14.99 1.21
CA GLU A 18 3.23 -15.62 1.67
C GLU A 18 3.20 -15.70 3.20
N GLU A 19 3.29 -16.91 3.74
CA GLU A 19 3.20 -17.12 5.19
C GLU A 19 4.56 -16.95 5.88
N LYS A 20 5.65 -17.09 5.12
CA LYS A 20 7.01 -17.12 5.66
C LYS A 20 7.87 -16.03 5.03
N CYS A 21 8.61 -15.30 5.86
CA CYS A 21 9.64 -14.37 5.39
C CYS A 21 10.98 -15.10 5.19
N SER A 22 10.98 -16.21 4.45
CA SER A 22 12.15 -17.10 4.35
C SER A 22 13.39 -16.42 3.76
N VAL A 23 13.22 -15.50 2.82
CA VAL A 23 14.34 -14.74 2.24
C VAL A 23 14.99 -13.83 3.30
N LEU A 24 14.17 -13.14 4.10
CA LEU A 24 14.64 -12.33 5.23
C LEU A 24 15.32 -13.19 6.29
N GLU A 25 14.75 -14.34 6.63
CA GLU A 25 15.33 -15.28 7.59
C GLU A 25 16.70 -15.79 7.14
N VAL A 26 16.84 -16.15 5.86
CA VAL A 26 18.12 -16.54 5.28
C VAL A 26 19.10 -15.35 5.29
N ALA A 27 18.65 -14.14 4.96
CA ALA A 27 19.50 -12.95 5.00
C ALA A 27 20.05 -12.70 6.41
N ILE A 28 19.21 -12.79 7.43
CA ILE A 28 19.61 -12.68 8.84
C ILE A 28 20.61 -13.77 9.21
N SER A 29 20.32 -15.05 8.90
CA SER A 29 21.21 -16.16 9.27
C SER A 29 22.56 -16.13 8.57
N THR A 30 22.63 -15.55 7.38
CA THR A 30 23.86 -15.38 6.59
C THR A 30 24.51 -14.03 6.79
N LYS A 31 24.03 -13.22 7.75
CA LYS A 31 24.54 -11.87 8.06
C LYS A 31 24.59 -10.94 6.83
N THR A 32 23.64 -11.09 5.93
CA THR A 32 23.56 -10.29 4.71
C THR A 32 22.48 -9.22 4.86
N PRO A 33 22.79 -7.92 4.62
CA PRO A 33 21.79 -6.86 4.52
C PRO A 33 20.61 -7.21 3.62
N TYR A 34 19.42 -6.70 3.96
CA TYR A 34 18.19 -7.04 3.26
C TYR A 34 17.35 -5.80 2.94
N VAL A 35 16.76 -5.78 1.74
CA VAL A 35 15.69 -4.86 1.37
C VAL A 35 14.60 -5.58 0.58
N ASP A 36 13.33 -5.25 0.82
CA ASP A 36 12.22 -5.73 -0.01
C ASP A 36 11.28 -4.62 -0.45
N VAL A 37 10.49 -4.92 -1.48
CA VAL A 37 9.42 -4.05 -2.00
C VAL A 37 8.03 -4.59 -1.66
N CYS A 38 7.89 -5.23 -0.48
CA CYS A 38 6.63 -5.82 -0.05
C CYS A 38 5.51 -4.78 0.04
N ASP A 39 4.34 -5.14 -0.48
CA ASP A 39 3.10 -4.37 -0.44
C ASP A 39 1.96 -5.10 0.30
N ASP A 40 2.24 -6.27 0.88
CA ASP A 40 1.27 -7.05 1.66
C ASP A 40 1.34 -6.74 3.16
N ARG A 41 0.18 -6.51 3.78
CA ARG A 41 0.10 -6.19 5.21
C ARG A 41 0.53 -7.34 6.11
N THR A 42 0.15 -8.57 5.80
CA THR A 42 0.42 -9.73 6.65
C THR A 42 1.90 -10.09 6.61
N TYR A 43 2.48 -10.12 5.41
CA TYR A 43 3.90 -10.32 5.21
C TYR A 43 4.71 -9.22 5.87
N ALA A 44 4.33 -7.94 5.71
CA ALA A 44 5.04 -6.83 6.38
C ALA A 44 5.04 -6.98 7.91
N LEU A 45 3.94 -7.44 8.51
CA LEU A 45 3.90 -7.74 9.96
C LEU A 45 4.78 -8.94 10.32
N CYS A 46 4.75 -10.01 9.51
CA CYS A 46 5.62 -11.16 9.70
C CYS A 46 7.10 -10.73 9.64
N ALA A 47 7.49 -9.95 8.64
CA ALA A 47 8.84 -9.44 8.48
C ALA A 47 9.28 -8.56 9.66
N LYS A 48 8.40 -7.67 10.14
CA LYS A 48 8.66 -6.85 11.34
C LYS A 48 8.86 -7.69 12.61
N SER A 49 8.28 -8.89 12.71
CA SER A 49 8.51 -9.78 13.86
C SER A 49 9.94 -10.30 13.96
N PHE A 50 10.74 -10.18 12.90
CA PHE A 50 12.16 -10.52 12.90
C PHE A 50 13.06 -9.39 13.45
N HIS A 51 12.50 -8.26 13.91
CA HIS A 51 13.27 -7.11 14.39
C HIS A 51 14.38 -7.50 15.37
N GLU A 52 14.03 -8.19 16.47
CA GLU A 52 14.99 -8.62 17.50
C GLU A 52 16.08 -9.54 16.94
N LYS A 53 15.71 -10.46 16.04
CA LYS A 53 16.66 -11.37 15.39
C LYS A 53 17.63 -10.63 14.48
N ALA A 54 17.14 -9.65 13.72
CA ALA A 54 17.96 -8.83 12.84
C ALA A 54 18.93 -7.94 13.64
N VAL A 55 18.46 -7.32 14.73
CA VAL A 55 19.29 -6.53 15.65
C VAL A 55 20.38 -7.40 16.28
N ALA A 56 20.02 -8.57 16.83
CA ALA A 56 20.99 -9.48 17.45
C ALA A 56 22.05 -10.03 16.46
N ALA A 57 21.69 -10.14 15.18
CA ALA A 57 22.61 -10.55 14.12
C ALA A 57 23.40 -9.39 13.49
N GLU A 58 23.14 -8.14 13.91
CA GLU A 58 23.69 -6.91 13.34
C GLU A 58 23.39 -6.76 11.83
N VAL A 59 22.21 -7.23 11.40
CA VAL A 59 21.79 -7.20 10.00
C VAL A 59 20.81 -6.05 9.75
N PRO A 60 21.17 -5.05 8.93
CA PRO A 60 20.22 -4.04 8.51
C PRO A 60 19.18 -4.65 7.56
N ALA A 61 17.90 -4.46 7.87
CA ALA A 61 16.78 -4.94 7.07
C ALA A 61 15.75 -3.83 6.85
N ILE A 62 15.49 -3.49 5.58
CA ILE A 62 14.48 -2.49 5.18
C ILE A 62 13.33 -3.21 4.46
N THR A 63 12.19 -3.31 5.10
CA THR A 63 10.98 -3.89 4.49
C THR A 63 10.12 -2.80 3.87
N THR A 64 9.30 -3.17 2.88
CA THR A 64 8.28 -2.29 2.27
C THR A 64 8.86 -1.03 1.61
N ALA A 65 10.02 -1.16 0.95
CA ALA A 65 10.82 -0.07 0.38
C ALA A 65 10.52 0.22 -1.11
N GLY A 66 9.25 0.11 -1.51
CA GLY A 66 8.81 0.43 -2.87
C GLY A 66 8.40 1.91 -3.04
N ILE A 67 7.51 2.17 -3.98
CA ILE A 67 6.89 3.50 -4.15
C ILE A 67 5.75 3.68 -3.14
N TYR A 68 4.82 2.74 -3.13
CA TYR A 68 3.74 2.62 -2.16
C TYR A 68 3.53 1.13 -1.87
N PRO A 69 4.00 0.63 -0.72
CA PRO A 69 4.62 1.36 0.39
C PRO A 69 6.07 1.74 0.11
N GLY A 70 6.63 2.67 0.89
CA GLY A 70 8.05 3.07 0.84
C GLY A 70 8.19 4.58 0.72
N VAL A 71 8.25 5.13 -0.49
CA VAL A 71 8.21 6.59 -0.72
C VAL A 71 6.97 7.21 -0.05
N SER A 72 5.82 6.54 -0.12
CA SER A 72 4.59 6.96 0.60
C SER A 72 4.81 7.14 2.11
N SER A 73 5.59 6.23 2.71
CA SER A 73 5.90 6.24 4.15
C SER A 73 6.87 7.36 4.51
N VAL A 74 7.85 7.65 3.65
CA VAL A 74 8.77 8.79 3.82
C VAL A 74 8.00 10.11 3.73
N MET A 75 7.11 10.27 2.73
CA MET A 75 6.25 11.44 2.62
C MET A 75 5.36 11.64 3.85
N ALA A 76 4.80 10.55 4.38
CA ALA A 76 4.02 10.58 5.61
C ALA A 76 4.85 11.01 6.82
N ALA A 77 6.04 10.45 7.00
CA ALA A 77 6.95 10.79 8.09
C ALA A 77 7.32 12.27 8.04
N GLU A 78 7.59 12.81 6.84
CA GLU A 78 7.90 14.21 6.63
C GLU A 78 6.72 15.13 6.96
N LEU A 79 5.51 14.80 6.49
CA LEU A 79 4.30 15.56 6.85
C LEU A 79 4.04 15.57 8.35
N VAL A 80 4.31 14.46 9.04
CA VAL A 80 4.19 14.39 10.51
C VAL A 80 5.31 15.18 11.20
N ARG A 81 6.54 15.18 10.66
CA ARG A 81 7.66 15.97 11.17
C ARG A 81 7.36 17.46 11.10
N GLU A 82 6.90 17.94 9.94
CA GLU A 82 6.51 19.33 9.74
C GLU A 82 5.35 19.74 10.65
N ALA A 83 4.30 18.92 10.75
CA ALA A 83 3.19 19.18 11.68
C ALA A 83 3.65 19.28 13.15
N LYS A 84 4.61 18.45 13.57
CA LYS A 84 5.18 18.54 14.92
C LYS A 84 5.97 19.84 15.13
N ILE A 85 6.66 20.33 14.12
CA ILE A 85 7.40 21.61 14.19
C ILE A 85 6.43 22.79 14.26
N GLU A 86 5.37 22.77 13.45
CA GLU A 86 4.41 23.87 13.38
C GLU A 86 3.46 23.93 14.59
N SER A 87 2.97 22.78 15.06
CA SER A 87 1.89 22.72 16.06
C SER A 87 2.20 21.88 17.30
N SER A 88 3.47 21.47 17.50
CA SER A 88 3.91 20.64 18.65
C SER A 88 3.06 19.38 18.87
N SER A 89 2.43 18.87 17.81
CA SER A 89 1.47 17.77 17.88
C SER A 89 1.51 16.92 16.62
N VAL A 90 1.13 15.65 16.77
CA VAL A 90 0.90 14.76 15.61
C VAL A 90 -0.42 15.14 14.93
N PRO A 91 -0.51 14.99 13.60
CA PRO A 91 -1.75 15.25 12.92
C PRO A 91 -2.83 14.24 13.32
N GLU A 92 -4.08 14.69 13.44
CA GLU A 92 -5.21 13.81 13.81
C GLU A 92 -5.51 12.76 12.74
N ARG A 93 -5.15 13.08 11.49
CA ARG A 93 -5.43 12.22 10.36
C ARG A 93 -4.33 12.26 9.32
N LEU A 94 -3.98 11.08 8.83
CA LEU A 94 -3.15 10.88 7.66
C LEU A 94 -3.92 10.04 6.64
N ARG A 95 -3.88 10.42 5.37
CA ARG A 95 -4.52 9.66 4.30
C ARG A 95 -3.56 9.49 3.14
N PHE A 96 -3.50 8.26 2.65
CA PHE A 96 -2.76 7.89 1.47
C PHE A 96 -3.75 7.75 0.31
N TYR A 97 -3.45 8.42 -0.80
CA TYR A 97 -4.22 8.33 -2.03
C TYR A 97 -3.28 7.98 -3.17
N TYR A 98 -3.71 7.01 -3.97
CA TYR A 98 -2.94 6.50 -5.09
C TYR A 98 -3.80 6.49 -6.34
N TYR A 99 -3.16 6.74 -7.47
CA TYR A 99 -3.77 6.66 -8.77
C TYR A 99 -2.82 5.99 -9.75
N THR A 100 -3.33 5.03 -10.52
CA THR A 100 -2.59 4.39 -11.62
C THR A 100 -3.48 4.29 -12.86
N ALA A 101 -2.95 4.73 -14.00
CA ALA A 101 -3.55 4.50 -15.31
C ALA A 101 -3.00 3.22 -15.94
N GLY A 102 -3.89 2.40 -16.50
CA GLY A 102 -3.56 1.07 -16.98
C GLY A 102 -2.92 0.24 -15.86
N SER A 103 -1.88 -0.50 -16.22
CA SER A 103 -1.03 -1.22 -15.29
C SER A 103 0.00 -0.32 -14.59
N GLY A 104 0.09 0.97 -14.95
CA GLY A 104 1.17 1.85 -14.52
C GLY A 104 2.57 1.36 -14.93
N GLY A 105 2.67 0.64 -16.06
CA GLY A 105 3.91 0.00 -16.51
C GLY A 105 4.27 -1.31 -15.81
N ALA A 106 3.50 -1.77 -14.80
CA ALA A 106 3.78 -2.99 -14.05
C ALA A 106 3.25 -4.29 -14.70
N GLY A 107 2.53 -4.20 -15.82
CA GLY A 107 1.94 -5.34 -16.53
C GLY A 107 0.91 -6.14 -15.71
N PRO A 108 0.66 -7.42 -16.03
CA PRO A 108 -0.39 -8.23 -15.37
C PRO A 108 -0.19 -8.45 -13.87
N THR A 109 1.00 -8.19 -13.34
CA THR A 109 1.30 -8.34 -11.91
C THR A 109 0.44 -7.42 -11.05
N ILE A 110 0.19 -6.18 -11.49
CA ILE A 110 -0.65 -5.26 -10.71
C ILE A 110 -2.10 -5.73 -10.63
N LEU A 111 -2.58 -6.46 -11.65
CA LEU A 111 -3.91 -7.05 -11.67
C LEU A 111 -4.04 -8.18 -10.66
N ALA A 112 -3.03 -9.06 -10.61
CA ALA A 112 -2.97 -10.16 -9.65
C ALA A 112 -2.99 -9.63 -8.21
N THR A 113 -2.11 -8.67 -7.90
CA THR A 113 -2.06 -8.01 -6.59
C THR A 113 -3.38 -7.33 -6.27
N SER A 114 -3.97 -6.59 -7.22
CA SER A 114 -5.24 -5.90 -7.03
C SER A 114 -6.36 -6.87 -6.66
N PHE A 115 -6.49 -8.00 -7.37
CA PHE A 115 -7.49 -9.02 -7.04
C PHE A 115 -7.23 -9.70 -5.68
N LEU A 116 -5.97 -9.96 -5.33
CA LEU A 116 -5.63 -10.51 -4.01
C LEU A 116 -6.04 -9.55 -2.88
N LEU A 117 -5.82 -8.24 -3.06
CA LEU A 117 -6.23 -7.20 -2.13
C LEU A 117 -7.75 -7.06 -2.02
N LEU A 118 -8.51 -7.32 -3.08
CA LEU A 118 -9.98 -7.37 -3.02
C LEU A 118 -10.51 -8.51 -2.13
N GLY A 119 -9.70 -9.55 -1.89
CA GLY A 119 -10.04 -10.64 -0.97
C GLY A 119 -9.82 -10.30 0.51
N GLU A 120 -9.25 -9.13 0.81
CA GLU A 120 -8.85 -8.74 2.17
C GLU A 120 -9.82 -7.76 2.81
N ASP A 121 -9.97 -7.88 4.14
CA ASP A 121 -10.58 -6.79 4.89
C ASP A 121 -9.58 -5.63 4.96
N VAL A 122 -10.05 -4.41 4.67
CA VAL A 122 -9.20 -3.22 4.79
C VAL A 122 -9.04 -2.89 6.26
N ILE A 123 -7.79 -2.86 6.72
CA ILE A 123 -7.45 -2.36 8.04
C ILE A 123 -7.19 -0.87 7.94
N ALA A 124 -7.98 -0.08 8.67
CA ALA A 124 -7.77 1.34 8.86
C ALA A 124 -7.82 1.68 10.36
N TYR A 125 -7.44 2.91 10.71
CA TYR A 125 -7.53 3.41 12.06
C TYR A 125 -8.40 4.65 12.09
N ASN A 126 -9.27 4.76 13.08
CA ASN A 126 -10.15 5.90 13.28
C ASN A 126 -10.13 6.30 14.76
N LYS A 127 -9.62 7.50 15.06
CA LYS A 127 -9.53 8.02 16.43
C LYS A 127 -8.89 7.05 17.43
N GLY A 128 -7.82 6.37 17.03
CA GLY A 128 -7.12 5.42 17.89
C GLY A 128 -7.59 3.97 17.75
N GLU A 129 -8.77 3.74 17.17
CA GLU A 129 -9.34 2.39 17.06
C GLU A 129 -9.08 1.75 15.71
N LYS A 130 -8.69 0.47 15.72
CA LYS A 130 -8.54 -0.33 14.51
C LYS A 130 -9.92 -0.74 13.98
N VAL A 131 -10.23 -0.34 12.76
CA VAL A 131 -11.48 -0.68 12.07
C VAL A 131 -11.22 -1.61 10.89
N LYS A 132 -12.15 -2.55 10.66
CA LYS A 132 -12.18 -3.43 9.49
C LYS A 132 -13.24 -2.93 8.53
N LEU A 133 -12.86 -2.69 7.28
CA LEU A 133 -13.74 -2.13 6.24
C LEU A 133 -13.75 -3.02 5.00
N LYS A 134 -14.79 -2.89 4.18
CA LYS A 134 -14.88 -3.62 2.91
C LYS A 134 -13.86 -3.05 1.90
N PRO A 135 -13.09 -3.91 1.20
CA PRO A 135 -12.22 -3.44 0.12
C PRO A 135 -13.06 -2.82 -1.00
N TYR A 136 -12.44 -1.89 -1.72
CA TYR A 136 -13.06 -1.19 -2.83
C TYR A 136 -14.37 -0.44 -2.47
N SER A 137 -14.48 0.01 -1.22
CA SER A 137 -15.61 0.80 -0.71
C SER A 137 -15.18 2.22 -0.30
N GLY A 138 -16.13 3.04 0.17
CA GLY A 138 -15.83 4.36 0.73
C GLY A 138 -15.14 5.30 -0.26
N MET A 139 -15.69 5.37 -1.47
CA MET A 139 -15.19 6.18 -2.59
C MET A 139 -15.01 7.64 -2.18
N LEU A 140 -13.87 8.22 -2.56
CA LEU A 140 -13.63 9.65 -2.50
C LEU A 140 -13.16 10.15 -3.86
N ASN A 141 -13.54 11.38 -4.22
CA ASN A 141 -12.99 12.07 -5.38
C ASN A 141 -11.83 12.96 -4.92
N ILE A 142 -10.61 12.64 -5.35
CA ILE A 142 -9.37 13.28 -4.91
C ILE A 142 -8.68 13.92 -6.11
N ASP A 143 -8.27 15.17 -5.93
CA ASP A 143 -7.44 15.87 -6.91
C ASP A 143 -5.96 15.53 -6.71
N PHE A 144 -5.34 14.95 -7.74
CA PHE A 144 -3.90 14.64 -7.78
C PHE A 144 -3.06 15.77 -8.39
N GLY A 145 -3.67 16.92 -8.70
CA GLY A 145 -3.00 18.08 -9.24
C GLY A 145 -2.85 18.04 -10.76
N LYS A 146 -2.08 19.00 -11.30
CA LYS A 146 -1.92 19.20 -12.74
C LYS A 146 -1.38 17.92 -13.41
N GLY A 147 -2.00 17.51 -14.52
CA GLY A 147 -1.61 16.34 -15.31
C GLY A 147 -2.42 15.08 -15.04
N ILE A 148 -2.98 14.94 -13.83
CA ILE A 148 -3.88 13.84 -13.44
C ILE A 148 -5.29 14.36 -13.16
N GLY A 149 -5.41 15.40 -12.35
CA GLY A 149 -6.68 15.98 -11.93
C GLY A 149 -7.45 15.08 -10.96
N LYS A 150 -8.77 15.25 -10.94
CA LYS A 150 -9.68 14.55 -10.03
C LYS A 150 -9.88 13.09 -10.42
N ARG A 151 -9.76 12.19 -9.45
CA ARG A 151 -9.94 10.74 -9.62
C ARG A 151 -10.72 10.15 -8.45
N ASP A 152 -11.54 9.15 -8.75
CA ASP A 152 -12.23 8.36 -7.74
C ASP A 152 -11.28 7.32 -7.17
N VAL A 153 -11.19 7.27 -5.85
CA VAL A 153 -10.30 6.36 -5.11
C VAL A 153 -11.08 5.59 -4.04
N PHE A 154 -10.71 4.32 -3.85
CA PHE A 154 -11.45 3.35 -3.03
C PHE A 154 -10.55 2.70 -1.99
N LEU A 155 -11.11 2.28 -0.86
CA LEU A 155 -10.34 1.67 0.24
C LEU A 155 -9.61 0.40 -0.19
N LEU A 156 -8.32 0.30 0.13
CA LEU A 156 -7.51 -0.90 -0.03
C LEU A 156 -6.61 -1.12 1.20
N ASN A 157 -6.26 -2.38 1.44
CA ASN A 157 -5.44 -2.79 2.58
C ASN A 157 -3.95 -2.63 2.24
N LEU A 158 -3.26 -1.67 2.87
CA LEU A 158 -1.84 -1.42 2.62
C LEU A 158 -1.06 -1.34 3.95
N PRO A 159 0.20 -1.82 3.98
CA PRO A 159 0.97 -1.94 5.22
C PRO A 159 1.35 -0.59 5.85
N GLU A 160 1.56 0.47 5.06
CA GLU A 160 1.94 1.79 5.61
C GLU A 160 0.84 2.40 6.48
N VAL A 161 -0.41 1.96 6.36
CA VAL A 161 -1.50 2.37 7.24
C VAL A 161 -1.23 1.94 8.69
N GLY A 162 -0.74 0.71 8.87
CA GLY A 162 -0.30 0.20 10.17
C GLY A 162 0.96 0.91 10.66
N SER A 163 1.97 1.05 9.80
CA SER A 163 3.23 1.74 10.16
C SER A 163 2.98 3.20 10.59
N ALA A 164 2.13 3.94 9.89
CA ALA A 164 1.84 5.33 10.25
C ALA A 164 1.06 5.44 11.58
N TYR A 165 0.20 4.48 11.89
CA TYR A 165 -0.45 4.42 13.20
C TYR A 165 0.56 4.07 14.31
N GLU A 166 1.30 2.98 14.15
CA GLU A 166 2.17 2.41 15.19
C GLU A 166 3.45 3.24 15.42
N VAL A 167 4.06 3.78 14.36
CA VAL A 167 5.36 4.46 14.41
C VAL A 167 5.20 5.98 14.43
N LEU A 168 4.29 6.53 13.62
CA LEU A 168 4.08 7.98 13.55
C LEU A 168 3.03 8.49 14.55
N ASN A 169 2.34 7.58 15.27
CA ASN A 169 1.32 7.87 16.29
C ASN A 169 0.13 8.69 15.76
N VAL A 170 -0.22 8.55 14.47
CA VAL A 170 -1.38 9.24 13.90
C VAL A 170 -2.66 8.44 14.19
N PRO A 171 -3.67 9.01 14.87
CA PRO A 171 -4.81 8.23 15.37
C PRO A 171 -5.84 7.85 14.29
N THR A 172 -5.86 8.54 13.15
CA THR A 172 -6.75 8.23 12.03
C THR A 172 -5.97 8.03 10.74
N VAL A 173 -5.90 6.80 10.23
CA VAL A 173 -5.11 6.47 9.04
C VAL A 173 -5.90 5.57 8.10
N SER A 174 -5.87 5.87 6.80
CA SER A 174 -6.45 5.02 5.75
C SER A 174 -5.75 5.22 4.42
N ALA A 175 -5.77 4.19 3.57
CA ALA A 175 -5.29 4.26 2.20
C ALA A 175 -6.42 4.03 1.20
N ARG A 176 -6.36 4.70 0.05
CA ARG A 176 -7.29 4.51 -1.07
C ARG A 176 -6.56 4.53 -2.41
N PHE A 177 -7.10 3.78 -3.35
CA PHE A 177 -6.55 3.58 -4.68
C PHE A 177 -7.61 3.83 -5.75
N GLY A 178 -7.24 4.58 -6.78
CA GLY A 178 -8.04 4.78 -7.98
C GLY A 178 -7.30 4.27 -9.20
N THR A 179 -8.04 3.80 -10.18
CA THR A 179 -7.46 3.33 -11.44
C THR A 179 -8.07 4.04 -12.64
N ALA A 180 -7.33 4.08 -13.74
CA ALA A 180 -7.87 4.39 -15.05
C ALA A 180 -7.68 3.19 -16.01
N PRO A 181 -8.59 3.00 -16.96
CA PRO A 181 -9.77 3.83 -17.23
C PRO A 181 -10.84 3.72 -16.12
N PHE A 182 -11.64 4.78 -15.92
CA PHE A 182 -12.49 4.93 -14.72
C PHE A 182 -13.50 3.79 -14.52
N PHE A 183 -13.99 3.18 -15.62
CA PHE A 183 -14.92 2.06 -15.57
C PHE A 183 -14.28 0.79 -14.99
N TRP A 184 -12.95 0.68 -15.01
CA TRP A 184 -12.24 -0.42 -14.34
C TRP A 184 -12.55 -0.41 -12.83
N ASN A 185 -12.74 0.77 -12.24
CA ASN A 185 -13.14 0.87 -10.85
C ASN A 185 -14.52 0.23 -10.60
N TRP A 186 -15.44 0.28 -11.56
CA TRP A 186 -16.72 -0.42 -11.43
C TRP A 186 -16.55 -1.93 -11.49
N GLY A 187 -15.68 -2.42 -12.37
CA GLY A 187 -15.30 -3.84 -12.44
C GLY A 187 -14.69 -4.34 -11.13
N MET A 188 -13.74 -3.59 -10.57
CA MET A 188 -13.13 -3.90 -9.28
C MET A 188 -14.13 -3.91 -8.12
N SER A 189 -15.05 -2.94 -8.09
CA SER A 189 -16.15 -2.90 -7.11
C SER A 189 -17.09 -4.10 -7.22
N ALA A 190 -17.41 -4.51 -8.45
CA ALA A 190 -18.21 -5.70 -8.71
C ALA A 190 -17.48 -6.97 -8.27
N ILE A 191 -16.19 -7.14 -8.62
CA ILE A 191 -15.38 -8.28 -8.18
C ILE A 191 -15.32 -8.35 -6.64
N ALA A 192 -15.06 -7.23 -5.97
CA ALA A 192 -15.00 -7.13 -4.52
C ALA A 192 -16.33 -7.47 -3.81
N THR A 193 -17.44 -7.49 -4.55
CA THR A 193 -18.78 -7.71 -4.02
C THR A 193 -19.35 -9.07 -4.41
N LEU A 194 -19.11 -9.51 -5.64
CA LEU A 194 -19.76 -10.68 -6.24
C LEU A 194 -18.88 -11.92 -6.24
N VAL A 195 -17.55 -11.77 -6.26
CA VAL A 195 -16.64 -12.91 -6.25
C VAL A 195 -16.40 -13.36 -4.81
N PRO A 196 -16.62 -14.66 -4.49
CA PRO A 196 -16.35 -15.19 -3.15
C PRO A 196 -14.92 -14.87 -2.67
N LYS A 197 -14.78 -14.49 -1.40
CA LYS A 197 -13.47 -14.13 -0.82
C LYS A 197 -12.47 -15.28 -0.90
N GLU A 198 -12.95 -16.52 -0.88
CA GLU A 198 -12.14 -17.73 -1.00
C GLU A 198 -11.40 -17.80 -2.34
N ILE A 199 -12.04 -17.33 -3.42
CA ILE A 199 -11.41 -17.24 -4.75
C ILE A 199 -10.36 -16.15 -4.75
N LEU A 200 -10.69 -14.96 -4.23
CA LEU A 200 -9.79 -13.80 -4.19
C LEU A 200 -8.63 -13.96 -3.20
N ARG A 201 -8.72 -14.93 -2.28
CA ARG A 201 -7.65 -15.25 -1.33
C ARG A 201 -6.68 -16.30 -1.85
N GLU A 202 -7.02 -17.03 -2.91
CA GLU A 202 -6.20 -18.13 -3.41
C GLU A 202 -5.37 -17.70 -4.63
N ARG A 203 -4.03 -17.72 -4.51
CA ARG A 203 -3.10 -17.26 -5.56
C ARG A 203 -3.35 -17.95 -6.91
N SER A 204 -3.54 -19.27 -6.91
CA SER A 204 -3.79 -20.07 -8.12
C SER A 204 -5.07 -19.62 -8.86
N LYS A 205 -6.16 -19.41 -8.12
CA LYS A 205 -7.45 -18.95 -8.65
C LYS A 205 -7.38 -17.50 -9.14
N VAL A 206 -6.68 -16.63 -8.41
CA VAL A 206 -6.44 -15.27 -8.87
C VAL A 206 -5.61 -15.27 -10.16
N GLN A 207 -4.60 -16.12 -10.30
CA GLN A 207 -3.83 -16.23 -11.54
C GLN A 207 -4.68 -16.71 -12.72
N GLN A 208 -5.64 -17.61 -12.49
CA GLN A 208 -6.62 -17.98 -13.51
C GLN A 208 -7.50 -16.78 -13.91
N LEU A 209 -7.97 -15.99 -12.92
CA LEU A 209 -8.74 -14.79 -13.17
C LEU A 209 -7.91 -13.76 -13.98
N VAL A 210 -6.66 -13.54 -13.60
CA VAL A 210 -5.72 -12.65 -14.32
C VAL A 210 -5.57 -13.07 -15.77
N ARG A 211 -5.42 -14.37 -16.07
CA ARG A 211 -5.32 -14.85 -17.46
C ARG A 211 -6.56 -14.52 -18.30
N VAL A 212 -7.74 -14.53 -17.69
CA VAL A 212 -8.99 -14.14 -18.37
C VAL A 212 -9.02 -12.65 -18.65
N PHE A 213 -8.53 -11.82 -17.74
CA PHE A 213 -8.57 -10.36 -17.85
C PHE A 213 -7.33 -9.74 -18.54
N ASP A 214 -6.20 -10.43 -18.62
CA ASP A 214 -4.94 -9.91 -19.19
C ASP A 214 -5.09 -9.36 -20.62
N PRO A 215 -5.81 -10.04 -21.55
CA PRO A 215 -6.02 -9.48 -22.90
C PRO A 215 -6.75 -8.13 -22.87
N ILE A 216 -7.73 -8.00 -21.97
CA ILE A 216 -8.52 -6.78 -21.81
C ILE A 216 -7.64 -5.67 -21.21
N VAL A 217 -6.85 -6.00 -20.19
CA VAL A 217 -5.93 -5.05 -19.54
C VAL A 217 -4.88 -4.54 -20.52
N ARG A 218 -4.25 -5.40 -21.32
CA ARG A 218 -3.25 -4.98 -22.32
C ARG A 218 -3.80 -4.02 -23.37
N VAL A 219 -5.05 -4.25 -23.81
CA VAL A 219 -5.73 -3.33 -24.73
C VAL A 219 -5.92 -1.96 -24.08
N PHE A 220 -6.30 -1.93 -22.79
CA PHE A 220 -6.50 -0.67 -22.08
C PHE A 220 -5.20 0.00 -21.65
N ASP A 221 -4.12 -0.73 -21.40
CA ASP A 221 -2.80 -0.15 -21.09
C ASP A 221 -2.32 0.74 -22.25
N GLY A 222 -2.51 0.27 -23.49
CA GLY A 222 -2.21 1.05 -24.69
C GLY A 222 -3.06 2.33 -24.86
N ILE A 223 -4.22 2.40 -24.20
CA ILE A 223 -5.17 3.53 -24.31
C ILE A 223 -5.03 4.49 -23.11
N ALA A 224 -4.85 3.96 -21.90
CA ALA A 224 -4.83 4.73 -20.66
C ALA A 224 -3.46 5.36 -20.39
N GLY A 225 -2.39 4.81 -20.97
CA GLY A 225 -1.00 5.19 -20.69
C GLY A 225 -0.55 4.77 -19.28
N GLU A 226 0.72 5.00 -18.97
CA GLU A 226 1.38 4.48 -17.75
C GLU A 226 1.58 5.55 -16.68
N ARG A 227 0.55 6.36 -16.42
CA ARG A 227 0.65 7.43 -15.41
C ARG A 227 0.38 6.90 -14.01
N MET A 228 1.25 7.25 -13.08
CA MET A 228 1.06 6.99 -11.66
C MET A 228 1.16 8.30 -10.87
N SER A 229 0.36 8.43 -9.82
CA SER A 229 0.40 9.56 -8.92
C SER A 229 0.05 9.15 -7.50
N MET A 230 0.66 9.84 -6.55
CA MET A 230 0.48 9.61 -5.14
C MET A 230 0.26 10.95 -4.46
N ARG A 231 -0.67 10.97 -3.50
CA ARG A 231 -0.92 12.10 -2.62
C ARG A 231 -1.03 11.59 -1.19
N VAL A 232 -0.17 12.09 -0.32
CA VAL A 232 -0.32 11.92 1.13
C VAL A 232 -0.86 13.23 1.69
N SER A 233 -1.89 13.16 2.53
CA SER A 233 -2.47 14.35 3.18
C SER A 233 -2.55 14.16 4.68
N SER A 234 -2.06 15.15 5.42
CA SER A 234 -2.35 15.32 6.85
C SER A 234 -3.53 16.27 7.06
N LYS A 235 -4.24 16.14 8.18
CA LYS A 235 -5.22 17.14 8.63
C LYS A 235 -5.18 17.27 10.15
N ASN A 236 -5.13 18.52 10.61
CA ASN A 236 -5.37 18.92 12.00
C ASN A 236 -6.79 19.51 12.10
N THR A 237 -7.51 19.28 13.21
CA THR A 237 -8.84 19.90 13.42
C THR A 237 -8.74 21.28 14.07
N PHE A 238 -7.55 21.89 14.11
CA PHE A 238 -7.42 23.30 14.52
C PHE A 238 -8.04 24.22 13.47
N ARG A 239 -9.34 24.47 13.62
CA ARG A 239 -10.04 25.64 13.08
C ARG A 239 -9.56 26.83 13.91
N LEU A 240 -8.50 27.50 13.48
CA LEU A 240 -8.23 28.84 13.95
C LEU A 240 -9.26 29.77 13.29
N HIS A 241 -10.37 30.02 13.99
CA HIS A 241 -11.05 31.30 13.85
C HIS A 241 -10.12 32.34 14.47
N PHE A 242 -9.24 32.93 13.66
CA PHE A 242 -8.79 34.27 13.98
C PHE A 242 -9.84 35.23 13.44
N LEU A 243 -10.44 35.94 14.39
CA LEU A 243 -11.36 37.04 14.19
C LEU A 243 -10.73 38.06 13.25
N GLU A 244 -11.54 38.52 12.30
CA GLU A 244 -11.31 39.78 11.59
C GLU A 244 -11.16 40.92 12.61
N TYR A 245 -10.10 41.71 12.44
CA TYR A 245 -10.06 43.11 12.83
C TYR A 245 -9.42 43.90 11.68
#